data_AF-A0A1Q9SCL4-F1
#
_entry.id   AF-A0A1Q9SCL4-F1
#
_cell.length_a   1.000
_cell.length_b   1.000
_cell.length_c   1.000
_cell.angle_alpha   90.00
_cell.angle_beta   90.00
_cell.angle_gamma   90.00
#
_symmetry.space_group_name_H-M   'P 1'
#
loop_
_entity.id
_entity.type
_entity.pdbx_description
1 polymer ?
#
loop_
_entity_poly.entity_id
_entity_poly.type
_entity_poly.pdbx_seq_one_letter_code
_entity_poly.pdbx_strand_id
1 'polypeptide(L)' 'MTAPSPTTAPARWILGLSRVAPGDRIEVWEHRKLRCTGTVSQVAPHLGVLWLLEDRTGIPRLATLRDHRLRRCPLRPAA' A
#
# COMPACT_ATOMS: atom_id res chain seq x y z
N MET A 1 -4.97 17.69 -23.44
CA MET A 1 -5.37 17.02 -22.20
C MET A 1 -4.94 15.56 -22.31
N THR A 2 -3.87 15.15 -21.63
CA THR A 2 -3.43 13.75 -21.63
C THR A 2 -3.21 13.36 -20.19
N ALA A 3 -4.15 12.62 -19.61
CA ALA A 3 -3.97 12.03 -18.28
C ALA A 3 -2.82 11.01 -18.38
N PRO A 4 -1.86 10.99 -17.43
CA PRO A 4 -0.82 9.97 -17.44
C PRO A 4 -1.47 8.59 -17.30
N SER A 5 -1.18 7.70 -18.24
CA SER A 5 -1.58 6.29 -18.20
C SER A 5 -1.23 5.69 -16.84
N PRO A 6 -2.07 4.81 -16.25
CA PRO A 6 -1.76 4.19 -14.97
C PRO A 6 -0.53 3.31 -15.16
N THR A 7 0.65 3.87 -14.88
CA THR A 7 1.91 3.15 -14.94
C THR A 7 1.83 2.10 -13.84
N THR A 8 1.56 0.88 -14.24
CA THR A 8 1.61 -0.33 -13.43
C THR A 8 3.00 -0.43 -12.81
N ALA A 9 3.20 0.22 -11.66
CA ALA A 9 4.48 0.17 -10.96
C ALA A 9 4.77 -1.30 -10.58
N PRO A 10 5.99 -1.81 -10.86
CA PRO A 10 6.33 -3.19 -10.55
C PRO A 10 6.17 -3.45 -9.05
N ALA A 11 5.75 -4.67 -8.72
CA ALA A 11 5.62 -5.08 -7.33
C ALA A 11 6.99 -4.96 -6.62
N ARG A 12 7.07 -4.07 -5.63
CA ARG A 12 8.34 -3.75 -4.95
C ARG A 12 8.15 -3.68 -3.44
N TRP A 13 9.11 -4.21 -2.70
CA TRP A 13 9.15 -4.03 -1.25
C TRP A 13 9.38 -2.55 -0.92
N ILE A 14 8.63 -2.06 0.06
CA ILE A 14 8.69 -0.69 0.54
C ILE A 14 9.66 -0.70 1.72
N LEU A 15 10.82 -0.07 1.52
CA LEU A 15 11.84 0.09 2.56
C LEU A 15 11.65 1.39 3.38
N GLY A 16 10.79 2.29 2.90
CA GLY A 16 10.51 3.59 3.51
C GLY A 16 9.22 4.18 2.96
N LEU A 17 8.48 4.91 3.79
CA LEU A 17 7.16 5.46 3.42
C LEU A 17 7.22 6.77 2.64
N SER A 18 8.40 7.40 2.50
CA SER A 18 8.55 8.72 1.87
C SER A 18 8.08 8.80 0.41
N ARG A 19 7.94 7.64 -0.25
CA ARG A 19 7.44 7.57 -1.63
C ARG A 19 6.00 7.06 -1.72
N VAL A 20 5.42 6.58 -0.62
CA VAL A 20 4.08 5.98 -0.58
C VAL A 20 3.05 7.11 -0.53
N ALA A 21 2.05 7.03 -1.39
CA ALA A 21 0.99 8.03 -1.49
C ALA A 21 -0.38 7.40 -1.23
N PRO A 22 -1.36 8.18 -0.73
CA PRO A 22 -2.76 7.79 -0.80
C PRO A 22 -3.15 7.38 -2.23
N GLY A 23 -3.91 6.29 -2.36
CA GLY A 23 -4.25 5.66 -3.64
C GLY A 23 -3.29 4.54 -4.08
N ASP A 24 -2.09 4.44 -3.50
CA ASP A 24 -1.21 3.29 -3.75
C ASP A 24 -1.88 2.01 -3.22
N ARG A 25 -1.86 0.93 -4.02
CA ARG A 25 -2.26 -0.40 -3.55
C ARG A 25 -1.07 -1.12 -2.95
N ILE A 26 -1.24 -1.67 -1.75
CA ILE A 26 -0.18 -2.34 -1.02
C ILE A 26 -0.66 -3.65 -0.39
N GLU A 27 0.28 -4.56 -0.20
CA GLU A 27 0.16 -5.74 0.64
C GLU A 27 0.93 -5.53 1.94
N VAL A 28 0.33 -6.00 3.03
CA VAL A 28 0.93 -6.02 4.36
C VAL A 28 1.22 -7.46 4.76
N TRP A 29 2.49 -7.73 5.01
CA TRP A 29 3.00 -9.03 5.40
C TRP A 29 3.54 -9.01 6.81
N GLU A 30 3.25 -10.04 7.59
CA GLU A 30 3.75 -10.26 8.95
C GLU A 30 4.25 -11.70 9.03
N HIS A 31 5.48 -11.92 9.51
CA HIS A 31 6.09 -13.26 9.61
C HIS A 31 5.96 -14.13 8.33
N ARG A 32 6.17 -13.52 7.14
CA ARG A 32 6.01 -14.16 5.81
C ARG A 32 4.57 -14.58 5.45
N LYS A 33 3.57 -14.18 6.22
CA LYS A 33 2.15 -14.38 5.92
C LYS A 33 1.53 -13.08 5.44
N LEU A 34 0.82 -13.13 4.32
CA LEU A 34 -0.01 -12.00 3.86
C LEU A 34 -1.14 -11.80 4.87
N ARG A 35 -1.19 -10.63 5.50
CA ARG A 35 -2.21 -10.27 6.49
C ARG A 35 -3.38 -9.56 5.83
N CYS A 36 -3.09 -8.56 5.02
CA CYS A 36 -4.09 -7.82 4.28
C CYS A 36 -3.52 -7.18 3.01
N THR A 37 -4.42 -6.81 2.12
CA THR A 37 -4.15 -6.03 0.92
C THR A 37 -5.17 -4.91 0.87
N GLY A 38 -4.77 -3.73 0.42
CA GLY A 38 -5.69 -2.61 0.33
C GLY A 38 -5.08 -1.38 -0.31
N THR A 39 -5.91 -0.35 -0.38
CA THR A 39 -5.52 0.96 -0.93
C THR A 39 -5.15 1.89 0.20
N VAL A 40 -3.99 2.54 0.11
CA VAL A 40 -3.53 3.51 1.10
C VAL A 40 -4.51 4.67 1.15
N SER A 41 -5.04 4.97 2.34
CA SER A 41 -5.88 6.15 2.57
C SER A 41 -5.09 7.31 3.15
N GLN A 42 -4.09 7.02 4.00
CA GLN A 42 -3.27 8.03 4.65
C GLN A 42 -1.86 7.50 4.95
N VAL A 43 -0.87 8.39 5.01
CA VAL A 43 0.52 8.04 5.33
C VAL A 43 1.09 9.07 6.28
N ALA A 44 1.82 8.62 7.31
CA ALA A 44 2.63 9.46 8.17
C ALA A 44 4.09 8.97 8.12
N PRO A 45 4.89 9.42 7.12
CA PRO A 45 6.22 8.86 6.88
C PRO A 45 7.18 9.03 8.06
N HIS A 46 7.08 10.16 8.78
CA HIS A 46 7.90 10.48 9.94
C HIS A 46 7.66 9.53 11.14
N LEU A 47 6.50 8.87 11.19
CA LEU A 47 6.18 7.84 12.19
C LEU A 47 6.40 6.42 11.66
N GLY A 48 6.70 6.26 10.36
CA GLY A 48 6.81 4.94 9.73
C GLY A 48 5.48 4.18 9.69
N VAL A 49 4.35 4.88 9.70
CA VAL A 49 3.00 4.29 9.68
C VAL A 49 2.17 4.74 8.48
N LEU A 50 1.24 3.89 8.06
CA LEU A 50 0.22 4.20 7.08
C LEU A 50 -1.12 3.56 7.45
N TRP A 51 -2.18 4.11 6.87
CA TRP A 51 -3.52 3.53 6.89
C TRP A 51 -3.89 3.08 5.49
N LEU A 52 -4.53 1.92 5.42
CA LEU A 52 -5.08 1.38 4.19
C LEU A 52 -6.53 0.94 4.40
N LEU A 53 -7.34 1.07 3.36
CA LEU A 53 -8.67 0.48 3.30
C LEU A 53 -8.53 -0.95 2.80
N GLU A 54 -8.86 -1.95 3.64
CA GLU A 54 -8.68 -3.35 3.29
C GLU A 54 -9.68 -3.79 2.21
N ASP A 55 -9.18 -4.44 1.14
CA ASP A 55 -10.01 -4.81 -0.02
C ASP A 55 -11.15 -5.77 0.31
N ARG A 56 -10.98 -6.65 1.33
CA ARG A 56 -11.95 -7.69 1.68
C ARG A 56 -13.09 -7.18 2.56
N THR A 57 -12.78 -6.26 3.45
CA THR A 57 -13.69 -5.84 4.53
C THR A 57 -14.11 -4.38 4.40
N GLY A 58 -13.39 -3.57 3.62
CA GLY A 58 -13.58 -2.13 3.55
C GLY A 58 -13.23 -1.42 4.88
N ILE A 59 -12.54 -2.11 5.80
CA ILE A 59 -12.20 -1.54 7.11
C ILE A 59 -10.82 -0.88 7.03
N PRO A 60 -10.64 0.34 7.58
CA PRO A 60 -9.33 0.94 7.73
C PRO A 60 -8.42 0.11 8.63
N ARG A 61 -7.21 -0.20 8.15
CA ARG A 61 -6.15 -0.85 8.92
C ARG A 61 -4.90 0.01 8.99
N LEU A 62 -4.32 0.05 10.19
CA LEU A 62 -3.00 0.62 10.44
C LEU A 62 -1.92 -0.42 10.11
N ALA A 63 -0.89 -0.01 9.38
CA ALA A 63 0.31 -0.81 9.15
C ALA A 63 1.57 0.02 9.43
N THR A 64 2.60 -0.63 9.94
CA THR A 64 3.86 -0.02 10.37
C THR A 64 5.03 -0.68 9.66
N LEU A 65 6.08 0.09 9.32
CA LEU A 65 7.32 -0.48 8.79
C LEU A 65 8.11 -1.30 9.82
N ARG A 66 7.83 -1.09 11.11
CA ARG A 66 8.51 -1.78 12.21
C ARG A 66 8.06 -3.22 12.33
N ASP A 67 6.75 -3.44 12.28
CA ASP A 67 6.15 -4.75 12.56
C ASP A 67 5.77 -5.49 11.26
N HIS A 68 5.67 -4.76 10.15
CA HIS A 68 5.18 -5.31 8.89
C HIS A 68 6.17 -5.08 7.75
N ARG A 69 6.23 -6.06 6.85
CA ARG A 69 6.83 -5.90 5.53
C ARG A 69 5.76 -5.46 4.55
N LEU A 70 6.00 -4.32 3.91
CA LEU A 70 5.04 -3.71 3.00
C LEU A 70 5.51 -3.90 1.56
N ARG A 71 4.61 -4.31 0.67
CA ARG A 71 4.89 -4.46 -0.76
C ARG A 71 3.90 -3.64 -1.56
N ARG A 72 4.37 -2.84 -2.51
CA ARG A 72 3.46 -2.25 -3.51
C ARG A 72 2.96 -3.34 -4.43
N CYS A 73 1.70 -3.25 -4.78
CA CYS A 73 1.14 -4.06 -5.83
C CYS A 73 0.71 -3.16 -6.99
N PRO A 74 0.89 -3.64 -8.22
CA PRO A 74 0.29 -2.97 -9.35
C PRO A 74 -1.22 -2.84 -9.10
N LEU A 75 -1.74 -1.62 -9.30
CA LEU A 75 -3.18 -1.43 -9.38
C LEU A 75 -3.71 -2.37 -10.46
N ARG A 76 -4.68 -3.21 -10.10
CA ARG A 76 -5.42 -3.98 -11.09
C ARG A 76 -6.10 -2.93 -11.99
N PRO A 77 -5.85 -2.92 -13.31
CA PRO A 77 -6.61 -2.04 -14.19
C PRO A 77 -8.10 -2.26 -13.94
N ALA A 78 -8.86 -1.19 -13.78
CA ALA A 78 -10.30 -1.27 -13.85
C ALA A 78 -10.65 -1.90 -15.21
N ALA A 79 -11.40 -3.00 -15.19
CA ALA A 79 -11.92 -3.64 -16.40
C ALA A 79 -13.05 -2.80 -16.99
#